data_AF-A0A9P6C7S6-F1
#
_entry.id   AF-A0A9P6C7S6-F1
#
_cell.length_a   1.000
_cell.length_b   1.000
_cell.length_c   1.000
_cell.angle_alpha   90.00
_cell.angle_beta   90.00
_cell.angle_gamma   90.00
#
_symmetry.space_group_name_H-M   'P 1'
#
loop_
_entity.id
_entity.type
_entity.pdbx_description
1 polymer ?
#
loop_
_entity_poly.entity_id
_entity_poly.type
_entity_poly.pdbx_seq_one_letter_code
_entity_poly.pdbx_strand_id
1 'polypeptide(L)'
;MAAIDTLPPARDIPNAFISSVKSWWSVGEKQAAISEQRLLRRLPFFSSSTDTSTISGSHPVIATSTRVDLDTPKQYVNTVSITPTTPSPHSVPPTVLLHGYGAGLGFYFRNFPALANWAGRRGTSIYAIDWLGMGRSARVPFSVRARRDDIPGRVHEAESFFIDSLEEWRSKMGLQKMTLVGHSLGAYFSVVYALRYPDRVSRLILLSPAGVPRGPNYTQLSRELTDEGSGAPATDGSRKTSKSTFESATKKQVDEIREEQQENKRQESRTRKLFTYLWEEGWSPFQVVRATMFWGPMLIGKYSTRRFSGLSEDETKDMHDYIMNITLAKGSGEYCICA
;
A
#
# COMPACT_ATOMS: atom_id res chain seq x y z
N MET A 1 -19.32 -13.47 -6.63
CA MET A 1 -20.33 -12.45 -6.99
C MET A 1 -20.63 -12.63 -8.46
N ALA A 2 -21.91 -12.70 -8.87
CA ALA A 2 -22.30 -12.76 -10.27
C ALA A 2 -21.66 -11.61 -11.06
N ALA A 3 -21.14 -11.90 -12.25
CA ALA A 3 -20.57 -10.90 -13.15
C ALA A 3 -21.68 -9.90 -13.52
N ILE A 4 -21.56 -8.67 -13.04
CA ILE A 4 -22.44 -7.58 -13.47
C ILE A 4 -21.89 -7.14 -14.83
N ASP A 5 -22.57 -7.46 -15.93
CA ASP A 5 -22.09 -7.15 -17.29
C ASP A 5 -21.81 -5.66 -17.50
N THR A 6 -22.59 -4.78 -16.85
CA THR A 6 -22.39 -3.32 -16.89
C THR A 6 -22.24 -2.73 -15.49
N LEU A 7 -21.07 -2.17 -15.18
CA LEU A 7 -20.87 -1.45 -13.92
C LEU A 7 -21.50 -0.06 -14.01
N PRO A 8 -22.16 0.44 -12.95
CA PRO A 8 -22.63 1.82 -12.94
C PRO A 8 -21.44 2.77 -13.04
N PRO A 9 -21.54 3.91 -13.75
CA PRO A 9 -20.44 4.86 -13.90
C PRO A 9 -19.97 5.40 -12.54
N ALA A 10 -18.74 5.91 -12.48
CA ALA A 10 -18.27 6.65 -11.31
C ALA A 10 -19.12 7.90 -11.08
N ARG A 11 -19.33 8.23 -9.80
CA ARG A 11 -19.99 9.48 -9.43
C ARG A 11 -19.04 10.65 -9.69
N ASP A 12 -19.60 11.82 -9.98
CA ASP A 12 -18.81 13.03 -10.09
C ASP A 12 -18.12 13.37 -8.76
N ILE A 13 -16.93 13.97 -8.87
CA ILE A 13 -16.13 14.39 -7.73
C ILE A 13 -16.89 15.51 -6.99
N PRO A 14 -17.18 15.35 -5.69
CA PRO A 14 -17.94 16.34 -4.94
C PRO A 14 -17.26 17.71 -4.93
N ASN A 15 -17.91 18.71 -5.54
CA ASN A 15 -17.48 20.11 -5.54
C ASN A 15 -18.35 21.00 -4.63
N ALA A 16 -19.47 20.48 -4.13
CA ALA A 16 -20.41 21.18 -3.25
C ALA A 16 -20.84 20.32 -2.04
N PHE A 17 -21.28 20.97 -0.96
CA PHE A 17 -21.63 20.29 0.30
C PHE A 17 -22.69 19.19 0.12
N ILE A 18 -23.77 19.45 -0.62
CA ILE A 18 -24.84 18.46 -0.86
C ILE A 18 -24.32 17.24 -1.63
N SER A 19 -23.43 17.44 -2.61
CA SER A 19 -22.80 16.35 -3.36
C SER A 19 -21.87 15.50 -2.47
N SER A 20 -21.26 16.14 -1.47
CA SER A 20 -20.43 15.47 -0.47
C SER A 20 -21.26 14.59 0.46
N VAL A 21 -22.37 15.12 0.99
CA VAL A 21 -23.33 14.35 1.80
C VAL A 21 -23.82 13.11 1.06
N LYS A 22 -24.26 13.25 -0.20
CA LYS A 22 -24.70 12.11 -1.03
C LYS A 22 -23.60 11.07 -1.23
N SER A 23 -22.36 11.51 -1.44
CA SER A 23 -21.23 10.62 -1.64
C SER A 23 -20.88 9.84 -0.37
N TRP A 24 -20.90 10.51 0.79
CA TRP A 24 -20.66 9.88 2.08
C TRP A 24 -21.66 8.75 2.38
N TRP A 25 -22.95 8.98 2.10
CA TRP A 25 -24.01 7.97 2.29
C TRP A 25 -23.90 6.76 1.35
N SER A 26 -23.15 6.90 0.25
CA SER A 26 -23.03 5.85 -0.77
C SER A 26 -21.84 4.91 -0.56
N VAL A 27 -20.97 5.20 0.41
CA VAL A 27 -19.81 4.36 0.71
C VAL A 27 -20.25 3.05 1.33
N GLY A 28 -19.65 1.95 0.86
CA GLY A 28 -19.88 0.63 1.41
C GLY A 28 -19.08 -0.44 0.69
N GLU A 29 -19.09 -1.65 1.23
CA GLU A 29 -18.29 -2.77 0.70
C GLU A 29 -18.62 -3.08 -0.78
N LYS A 30 -19.91 -3.04 -1.14
CA LYS A 30 -20.37 -3.22 -2.52
C LYS A 30 -19.86 -2.09 -3.42
N GLN A 31 -19.91 -0.85 -2.96
CA GLN A 31 -19.44 0.29 -3.74
C GLN A 31 -17.92 0.27 -3.92
N ALA A 32 -17.17 -0.12 -2.89
CA ALA A 32 -15.74 -0.37 -2.98
C ALA A 32 -15.40 -1.45 -4.01
N ALA A 33 -16.19 -2.53 -4.07
CA ALA A 33 -16.03 -3.58 -5.07
C ALA A 33 -16.28 -3.07 -6.49
N ILE A 34 -17.33 -2.27 -6.67
CA ILE A 34 -17.65 -1.66 -7.97
C ILE A 34 -16.53 -0.71 -8.40
N SER A 35 -16.04 0.17 -7.52
CA SER A 35 -15.00 1.13 -7.87
C SER A 35 -13.67 0.47 -8.21
N GLU A 36 -13.27 -0.61 -7.52
CA GLU A 36 -12.11 -1.41 -7.92
C GLU A 36 -12.33 -2.06 -9.29
N GLN A 37 -13.48 -2.71 -9.50
CA GLN A 37 -13.74 -3.36 -10.79
C GLN A 37 -13.74 -2.37 -11.96
N ARG A 38 -14.17 -1.11 -11.76
CA ARG A 38 -14.06 -0.08 -12.80
C ARG A 38 -12.62 0.16 -13.20
N LEU A 39 -11.70 0.28 -12.24
CA LEU A 39 -10.27 0.43 -12.53
C LEU A 39 -9.70 -0.82 -13.23
N LEU A 40 -10.05 -2.01 -12.76
CA LEU A 40 -9.49 -3.26 -13.29
C LEU A 40 -10.04 -3.64 -14.67
N ARG A 41 -11.32 -3.37 -14.97
CA ARG A 41 -11.91 -3.62 -16.29
C ARG A 41 -11.35 -2.73 -17.41
N ARG A 42 -10.58 -1.69 -17.08
CA ARG A 42 -9.82 -0.92 -18.07
C ARG A 42 -8.60 -1.68 -18.60
N LEU A 43 -8.19 -2.76 -17.91
CA LEU A 43 -7.10 -3.61 -18.36
C LEU A 43 -7.64 -4.59 -19.41
N PRO A 44 -7.04 -4.67 -20.61
CA PRO A 44 -7.54 -5.52 -21.68
C PRO A 44 -7.48 -7.02 -21.37
N PHE A 45 -6.64 -7.40 -20.40
CA PHE A 45 -6.44 -8.78 -19.95
C PHE A 45 -7.21 -9.13 -18.67
N PHE A 46 -8.08 -8.24 -18.14
CA PHE A 46 -8.84 -8.52 -16.93
C PHE A 46 -10.12 -9.30 -17.21
N SER A 47 -10.34 -10.38 -16.47
CA SER A 47 -11.58 -11.17 -16.47
C SER A 47 -12.37 -10.94 -15.20
N SER A 48 -13.64 -10.57 -15.36
CA SER A 48 -14.61 -10.52 -14.26
C SER A 48 -15.41 -11.82 -14.08
N SER A 49 -15.32 -12.73 -15.06
CA SER A 49 -15.98 -14.03 -15.08
C SER A 49 -14.99 -15.15 -14.78
N THR A 50 -15.49 -16.25 -14.22
CA THR A 50 -14.76 -17.51 -14.11
C THR A 50 -14.44 -18.14 -15.47
N ASP A 51 -15.18 -17.74 -16.52
CA ASP A 51 -14.92 -18.16 -17.89
C ASP A 51 -13.84 -17.27 -18.53
N THR A 52 -12.63 -17.81 -18.62
CA THR A 52 -11.43 -17.12 -19.13
C THR A 52 -11.13 -17.48 -20.59
N SER A 53 -12.00 -18.26 -21.24
CA SER A 53 -11.76 -18.83 -22.58
C SER A 53 -11.54 -17.79 -23.67
N THR A 54 -12.27 -16.67 -23.63
CA THR A 54 -12.18 -15.58 -24.62
C THR A 54 -10.92 -14.71 -24.49
N ILE A 55 -10.41 -14.51 -23.27
CA ILE A 55 -9.22 -13.68 -23.00
C ILE A 55 -7.93 -14.49 -23.22
N SER A 56 -7.96 -15.80 -22.95
CA SER A 56 -6.79 -16.67 -23.05
C SER A 56 -6.20 -16.75 -24.47
N GLY A 57 -6.99 -16.43 -25.50
CA GLY A 57 -6.56 -16.43 -26.90
C GLY A 57 -5.97 -15.11 -27.40
N SER A 58 -6.20 -13.98 -26.70
CA SER A 58 -5.83 -12.64 -27.18
C SER A 58 -4.68 -11.98 -26.40
N HIS A 59 -4.42 -12.42 -25.16
CA HIS A 59 -3.39 -11.83 -24.30
C HIS A 59 -2.47 -12.89 -23.66
N PRO A 60 -1.20 -12.55 -23.40
CA PRO A 60 -0.24 -13.49 -22.81
C PRO A 60 -0.48 -13.73 -21.30
N VAL A 61 -1.43 -13.01 -20.70
CA VAL A 61 -1.82 -13.13 -19.28
C VAL A 61 -3.32 -12.94 -19.13
N ILE A 62 -3.84 -13.37 -17.98
CA ILE A 62 -5.21 -13.15 -17.53
C ILE A 62 -5.14 -12.57 -16.13
N ALA A 63 -5.83 -11.45 -15.90
CA ALA A 63 -5.98 -10.85 -14.58
C ALA A 63 -7.34 -11.18 -13.96
N THR A 64 -7.36 -11.54 -12.68
CA THR A 64 -8.58 -11.77 -11.89
C THR A 64 -8.47 -11.08 -10.55
N SER A 65 -9.61 -10.69 -9.97
CA SER A 65 -9.69 -10.15 -8.60
C SER A 65 -10.46 -11.12 -7.71
N THR A 66 -9.85 -11.53 -6.61
CA THR A 66 -10.38 -12.51 -5.67
C THR A 66 -10.16 -12.06 -4.23
N ARG A 67 -10.94 -12.65 -3.32
CA ARG A 67 -10.70 -12.57 -1.89
C ARG A 67 -10.15 -13.91 -1.44
N VAL A 68 -9.01 -13.88 -0.78
CA VAL A 68 -8.40 -15.07 -0.18
C VAL A 68 -8.75 -15.06 1.29
N ASP A 69 -9.60 -16.01 1.70
CA ASP A 69 -10.01 -16.14 3.09
C ASP A 69 -8.84 -16.64 3.95
N LEU A 70 -8.71 -16.03 5.12
CA LEU A 70 -7.79 -16.44 6.18
C LEU A 70 -8.52 -17.39 7.16
N ASP A 71 -7.75 -18.07 8.02
CA ASP A 71 -8.18 -19.06 9.00
C ASP A 71 -9.09 -18.45 10.05
N THR A 72 -8.84 -17.19 10.40
CA THR A 72 -9.73 -16.45 11.29
C THR A 72 -11.01 -16.06 10.55
N PRO A 73 -12.21 -16.43 11.06
CA PRO A 73 -13.46 -16.14 10.39
C PRO A 73 -13.62 -14.66 10.04
N LYS A 74 -14.11 -14.39 8.83
CA LYS A 74 -14.35 -13.04 8.27
C LYS A 74 -13.08 -12.21 8.03
N GLN A 75 -11.90 -12.80 8.14
CA GLN A 75 -10.66 -12.19 7.68
C GLN A 75 -10.32 -12.67 6.27
N TYR A 76 -9.93 -11.74 5.42
CA TYR A 76 -9.59 -12.03 4.03
C TYR A 76 -8.65 -10.96 3.48
N VAL A 77 -7.83 -11.38 2.51
CA VAL A 77 -6.92 -10.52 1.74
C VAL A 77 -7.45 -10.35 0.32
N ASN A 78 -7.75 -9.11 -0.06
CA ASN A 78 -8.13 -8.76 -1.42
C ASN A 78 -6.90 -8.86 -2.33
N THR A 79 -7.01 -9.61 -3.42
CA THR A 79 -5.90 -10.01 -4.28
C THR A 79 -6.27 -9.84 -5.74
N VAL A 80 -5.44 -9.11 -6.50
CA VAL A 80 -5.43 -9.17 -7.95
C VAL A 80 -4.32 -10.11 -8.40
N SER A 81 -4.69 -11.15 -9.15
CA SER A 81 -3.76 -12.11 -9.73
C SER A 81 -3.63 -11.83 -11.21
N ILE A 82 -2.41 -11.73 -11.73
CA ILE A 82 -2.09 -11.63 -13.16
C ILE A 82 -1.28 -12.88 -13.50
N THR A 83 -1.94 -13.84 -14.14
CA THR A 83 -1.39 -15.18 -14.38
C THR A 83 -1.09 -15.36 -15.87
N PRO A 84 0.09 -15.88 -16.25
CA PRO A 84 0.40 -16.16 -17.65
C PRO A 84 -0.51 -17.23 -18.23
N THR A 85 -0.94 -17.06 -19.49
CA THR A 85 -1.72 -18.09 -20.21
C THR A 85 -0.89 -19.31 -20.57
N THR A 86 0.43 -19.11 -20.71
CA THR A 86 1.41 -20.17 -20.98
C THR A 86 2.44 -20.19 -19.84
N PRO A 87 2.13 -20.81 -18.68
CA PRO A 87 3.07 -20.86 -17.55
C PRO A 87 4.31 -21.68 -17.91
N SER A 88 5.48 -21.21 -17.46
CA SER A 88 6.74 -21.94 -17.65
C SER A 88 7.08 -22.74 -16.40
N PRO A 89 7.39 -24.05 -16.50
CA PRO A 89 7.83 -24.87 -15.38
C PRO A 89 9.20 -24.45 -14.82
N HIS A 90 9.92 -23.57 -15.53
CA HIS A 90 11.20 -22.99 -15.10
C HIS A 90 11.10 -21.47 -14.91
N SER A 91 9.88 -20.98 -14.67
CA SER A 91 9.66 -19.57 -14.37
C SER A 91 10.30 -19.15 -13.05
N VAL A 92 10.60 -17.86 -12.96
CA VAL A 92 11.06 -17.28 -11.69
C VAL A 92 9.93 -17.30 -10.64
N PRO A 93 10.25 -17.23 -9.34
CA PRO A 93 9.22 -17.14 -8.31
C PRO A 93 8.24 -15.97 -8.55
N PRO A 94 6.93 -16.15 -8.29
CA PRO A 94 5.92 -15.12 -8.48
C PRO A 94 6.23 -13.81 -7.76
N THR A 95 5.80 -12.69 -8.34
CA THR A 95 6.03 -11.35 -7.78
C THR A 95 4.81 -10.88 -7.01
N VAL A 96 5.00 -10.33 -5.81
CA VAL A 96 3.94 -9.78 -4.96
C VAL A 96 4.16 -8.29 -4.77
N LEU A 97 3.18 -7.49 -5.17
CA LEU A 97 3.15 -6.03 -5.07
C LEU A 97 2.45 -5.62 -3.79
N LEU A 98 3.18 -4.89 -2.94
CA LEU A 98 2.76 -4.47 -1.62
C LEU A 98 2.66 -2.95 -1.58
N HIS A 99 1.44 -2.43 -1.42
CA HIS A 99 1.18 -1.00 -1.44
C HIS A 99 1.62 -0.29 -0.15
N GLY A 100 1.75 1.04 -0.22
CA GLY A 100 2.10 1.90 0.91
C GLY A 100 0.91 2.30 1.79
N TYR A 101 1.17 3.07 2.83
CA TYR A 101 0.14 3.57 3.74
C TYR A 101 -0.93 4.37 2.98
N GLY A 102 -2.20 4.11 3.28
CA GLY A 102 -3.29 4.87 2.68
C GLY A 102 -3.61 4.57 1.22
N ALA A 103 -2.89 3.63 0.62
CA ALA A 103 -3.14 3.16 -0.73
C ALA A 103 -3.95 1.85 -0.71
N GLY A 104 -4.19 1.33 -1.90
CA GLY A 104 -4.67 -0.03 -2.16
C GLY A 104 -4.12 -0.51 -3.49
N LEU A 105 -4.36 -1.77 -3.84
CA LEU A 105 -3.89 -2.39 -5.07
C LEU A 105 -4.35 -1.66 -6.33
N GLY A 106 -5.45 -0.90 -6.26
CA GLY A 106 -5.98 -0.10 -7.36
C GLY A 106 -5.04 1.03 -7.80
N PHE A 107 -4.11 1.46 -6.94
CA PHE A 107 -3.12 2.48 -7.30
C PHE A 107 -2.12 1.98 -8.36
N TYR A 108 -1.99 0.66 -8.54
CA TYR A 108 -1.12 0.06 -9.56
C TYR A 108 -1.80 -0.12 -10.92
N PHE A 109 -3.05 0.35 -11.13
CA PHE A 109 -3.78 0.05 -12.36
C PHE A 109 -3.06 0.48 -13.64
N ARG A 110 -2.37 1.63 -13.64
CA ARG A 110 -1.54 2.09 -14.77
C ARG A 110 -0.21 1.33 -14.91
N ASN A 111 0.27 0.67 -13.84
CA ASN A 111 1.48 -0.16 -13.87
C ASN A 111 1.19 -1.58 -14.37
N PHE A 112 -0.03 -2.09 -14.18
CA PHE A 112 -0.39 -3.46 -14.55
C PHE A 112 -0.14 -3.82 -16.01
N PRO A 113 -0.36 -2.96 -17.03
CA PRO A 113 -0.05 -3.32 -18.41
C PRO A 113 1.44 -3.67 -18.65
N ALA A 114 2.36 -2.90 -18.07
CA ALA A 114 3.79 -3.18 -18.20
C ALA A 114 4.19 -4.45 -17.45
N LEU A 115 3.63 -4.64 -16.25
CA LEU A 115 3.83 -5.81 -15.41
C LEU A 115 3.25 -7.09 -16.06
N ALA A 116 2.08 -7.01 -16.67
CA ALA A 116 1.44 -8.07 -17.44
C ALA A 116 2.30 -8.53 -18.61
N ASN A 117 2.86 -7.59 -19.38
CA ASN A 117 3.79 -7.92 -20.47
C ASN A 117 5.06 -8.61 -19.94
N TRP A 118 5.59 -8.19 -18.79
CA TRP A 118 6.71 -8.87 -18.15
C TRP A 118 6.31 -10.28 -17.67
N ALA A 119 5.17 -10.44 -17.02
CA ALA A 119 4.65 -11.70 -16.51
C ALA A 119 4.46 -12.74 -17.62
N GLY A 120 3.84 -12.33 -18.73
CA GLY A 120 3.65 -13.15 -19.92
C GLY A 120 4.98 -13.62 -20.52
N ARG A 121 5.95 -12.71 -20.68
CA ARG A 121 7.29 -13.06 -21.22
C ARG A 121 8.10 -13.98 -20.30
N ARG A 122 7.93 -13.85 -18.99
CA ARG A 122 8.65 -14.64 -17.99
C ARG A 122 7.92 -15.92 -17.59
N GLY A 123 6.68 -16.10 -18.04
CA GLY A 123 5.84 -17.23 -17.67
C GLY A 123 5.59 -17.33 -16.17
N THR A 124 5.58 -16.20 -15.44
CA THR A 124 5.36 -16.14 -13.98
C THR A 124 4.17 -15.26 -13.62
N SER A 125 3.50 -15.57 -12.51
CA SER A 125 2.41 -14.76 -11.98
C SER A 125 2.90 -13.50 -11.26
N ILE A 126 2.03 -12.48 -11.26
CA ILE A 126 2.12 -11.30 -10.40
C ILE A 126 0.87 -11.25 -9.54
N TYR A 127 1.03 -10.97 -8.26
CA TYR A 127 -0.04 -10.71 -7.32
C TYR A 127 0.08 -9.28 -6.81
N ALA A 128 -1.02 -8.56 -6.73
CA ALA A 128 -1.11 -7.32 -5.97
C ALA A 128 -2.14 -7.54 -4.86
N ILE A 129 -1.77 -7.22 -3.63
CA ILE A 129 -2.64 -7.45 -2.47
C ILE A 129 -2.92 -6.15 -1.72
N ASP A 130 -4.08 -6.11 -1.07
CA ASP A 130 -4.36 -5.13 -0.02
C ASP A 130 -3.96 -5.69 1.34
N TRP A 131 -3.22 -4.92 2.15
CA TRP A 131 -2.87 -5.33 3.51
C TRP A 131 -4.12 -5.59 4.35
N LEU A 132 -4.06 -6.55 5.29
CA LEU A 132 -5.12 -6.71 6.29
C LEU A 132 -5.35 -5.36 6.98
N GLY A 133 -6.62 -4.97 7.14
CA GLY A 133 -6.97 -3.67 7.69
C GLY A 133 -6.83 -2.47 6.74
N MET A 134 -6.48 -2.67 5.47
CA MET A 134 -6.34 -1.64 4.43
C MET A 134 -7.05 -2.00 3.14
N GLY A 135 -7.12 -1.04 2.21
CA GLY A 135 -7.73 -1.22 0.89
C GLY A 135 -9.12 -1.83 0.99
N ARG A 136 -9.32 -2.95 0.27
CA ARG A 136 -10.54 -3.76 0.33
C ARG A 136 -10.36 -5.09 1.07
N SER A 137 -9.25 -5.31 1.75
CA SER A 137 -9.09 -6.43 2.69
C SER A 137 -9.92 -6.22 3.95
N ALA A 138 -10.09 -7.28 4.74
CA ALA A 138 -10.91 -7.25 5.94
C ALA A 138 -10.47 -6.16 6.94
N ARG A 139 -11.42 -5.41 7.49
CA ARG A 139 -11.18 -4.34 8.48
C ARG A 139 -11.34 -4.88 9.91
N VAL A 140 -10.27 -5.48 10.42
CA VAL A 140 -10.22 -6.12 11.74
C VAL A 140 -9.94 -5.09 12.84
N PRO A 141 -10.70 -5.05 13.95
CA PRO A 141 -10.34 -4.21 15.09
C PRO A 141 -8.95 -4.56 15.62
N PHE A 142 -8.12 -3.55 15.87
CA PHE A 142 -6.77 -3.71 16.40
C PHE A 142 -6.62 -2.89 17.68
N SER A 143 -5.99 -3.49 18.68
CA SER A 143 -5.60 -2.83 19.93
C SER A 143 -4.29 -3.42 20.41
N VAL A 144 -3.32 -2.55 20.71
CA VAL A 144 -2.03 -2.99 21.27
C VAL A 144 -2.21 -3.40 22.72
N ARG A 145 -1.73 -4.60 23.06
CA ARG A 145 -1.79 -5.18 24.41
C ARG A 145 -0.54 -4.85 25.21
N ALA A 146 0.61 -4.75 24.55
CA ALA A 146 1.85 -4.30 25.15
C ALA A 146 1.69 -2.92 25.83
N ARG A 147 2.36 -2.75 26.96
CA ARG A 147 2.30 -1.52 27.77
C ARG A 147 2.93 -0.36 26.98
N ARG A 148 2.48 0.88 27.23
CA ARG A 148 2.99 2.08 26.53
C ARG A 148 4.52 2.23 26.59
N ASP A 149 5.14 1.78 27.68
CA ASP A 149 6.59 1.81 27.89
C ASP A 149 7.35 0.64 27.24
N ASP A 150 6.66 -0.43 26.81
CA ASP A 150 7.24 -1.58 26.11
C ASP A 150 7.25 -1.35 24.60
N ILE A 151 8.07 -0.40 24.14
CA ILE A 151 8.18 -0.06 22.71
C ILE A 151 8.46 -1.29 21.82
N PRO A 152 9.42 -2.18 22.15
CA PRO A 152 9.67 -3.38 21.33
C PRO A 152 8.46 -4.30 21.22
N GLY A 153 7.73 -4.55 22.32
CA GLY A 153 6.51 -5.36 22.30
C GLY A 153 5.42 -4.74 21.43
N ARG A 154 5.21 -3.42 21.53
CA ARG A 154 4.24 -2.69 20.72
C ARG A 154 4.56 -2.76 19.23
N VAL A 155 5.83 -2.54 18.86
CA VAL A 155 6.30 -2.67 17.46
C VAL A 155 6.10 -4.10 16.96
N HIS A 156 6.44 -5.11 17.76
CA HIS A 156 6.29 -6.51 17.36
C HIS A 156 4.81 -6.89 17.14
N GLU A 157 3.91 -6.47 18.02
CA GLU A 157 2.46 -6.69 17.84
C GLU A 157 1.95 -5.99 16.58
N ALA A 158 2.41 -4.77 16.33
CA ALA A 158 2.01 -3.99 15.18
C ALA A 158 2.50 -4.60 13.86
N GLU A 159 3.76 -4.99 13.78
CA GLU A 159 4.31 -5.67 12.61
C GLU A 159 3.60 -6.99 12.36
N SER A 160 3.36 -7.78 13.40
CA SER A 160 2.77 -9.11 13.28
C SER A 160 1.34 -9.07 12.71
N PHE A 161 0.57 -8.02 13.01
CA PHE A 161 -0.75 -7.81 12.40
C PHE A 161 -0.71 -7.85 10.86
N PHE A 162 0.33 -7.27 10.24
CA PHE A 162 0.49 -7.27 8.79
C PHE A 162 1.21 -8.51 8.28
N ILE A 163 2.31 -8.87 8.93
CA ILE A 163 3.24 -9.91 8.46
C ILE A 163 2.63 -11.30 8.55
N ASP A 164 1.88 -11.59 9.61
CA ASP A 164 1.28 -12.92 9.80
C ASP A 164 0.17 -13.13 8.77
N SER A 165 -0.63 -12.09 8.48
CA SER A 165 -1.65 -12.14 7.42
C SER A 165 -1.06 -12.36 6.02
N LEU A 166 0.12 -11.80 5.74
CA LEU A 166 0.83 -12.02 4.47
C LEU A 166 1.40 -13.44 4.38
N GLU A 167 1.96 -13.98 5.47
CA GLU A 167 2.46 -15.35 5.49
C GLU A 167 1.34 -16.36 5.31
N GLU A 168 0.20 -16.12 5.97
CA GLU A 168 -0.96 -16.97 5.84
C GLU A 168 -1.53 -16.92 4.41
N TRP A 169 -1.69 -15.72 3.85
CA TRP A 169 -2.06 -15.54 2.44
C TRP A 169 -1.11 -16.28 1.49
N ARG A 170 0.22 -16.17 1.69
CA ARG A 170 1.21 -16.89 0.89
C ARG A 170 0.97 -18.40 0.94
N SER A 171 0.73 -18.93 2.14
CA SER A 171 0.44 -20.35 2.36
C SER A 171 -0.83 -20.79 1.63
N LYS A 172 -1.93 -20.02 1.74
CA LYS A 172 -3.21 -20.28 1.05
C LYS A 172 -3.07 -20.24 -0.47
N MET A 173 -2.20 -19.37 -0.98
CA MET A 173 -1.88 -19.28 -2.42
C MET A 173 -0.90 -20.36 -2.89
N GLY A 174 -0.39 -21.21 -2.00
CA GLY A 174 0.53 -22.30 -2.34
C GLY A 174 1.92 -21.84 -2.77
N LEU A 175 2.33 -20.60 -2.45
CA LEU A 175 3.54 -19.99 -2.98
C LEU A 175 4.76 -20.33 -2.12
N GLN A 176 5.60 -21.29 -2.53
CA GLN A 176 6.78 -21.67 -1.72
C GLN A 176 7.77 -20.53 -1.50
N LYS A 177 8.01 -19.72 -2.55
CA LYS A 177 8.92 -18.58 -2.56
C LYS A 177 8.35 -17.47 -3.43
N MET A 178 8.61 -16.21 -3.09
CA MET A 178 8.11 -15.05 -3.82
C MET A 178 9.14 -13.94 -3.98
N THR A 179 8.98 -13.12 -5.01
CA THR A 179 9.67 -11.83 -5.15
C THR A 179 8.78 -10.74 -4.56
N LEU A 180 9.28 -10.00 -3.57
CA LEU A 180 8.53 -8.91 -2.94
C LEU A 180 8.87 -7.57 -3.59
N VAL A 181 7.85 -6.82 -3.98
CA VAL A 181 7.96 -5.43 -4.45
C VAL A 181 7.14 -4.55 -3.52
N GLY A 182 7.82 -3.86 -2.60
CA GLY A 182 7.17 -3.01 -1.62
C GLY A 182 7.33 -1.53 -1.95
N HIS A 183 6.25 -0.76 -1.85
CA HIS A 183 6.27 0.70 -1.98
C HIS A 183 6.03 1.38 -0.63
N SER A 184 6.89 2.34 -0.26
CA SER A 184 6.76 3.11 0.98
C SER A 184 6.62 2.21 2.22
N LEU A 185 5.52 2.28 2.97
CA LEU A 185 5.24 1.38 4.10
C LEU A 185 5.26 -0.11 3.68
N GLY A 186 4.78 -0.44 2.48
CA GLY A 186 4.84 -1.81 1.97
C GLY A 186 6.28 -2.31 1.83
N ALA A 187 7.25 -1.42 1.59
CA ALA A 187 8.67 -1.74 1.55
C ALA A 187 9.22 -2.05 2.95
N TYR A 188 8.80 -1.28 3.97
CA TYR A 188 9.14 -1.56 5.37
C TYR A 188 8.68 -2.96 5.76
N PHE A 189 7.40 -3.27 5.56
CA PHE A 189 6.89 -4.61 5.87
C PHE A 189 7.51 -5.71 5.01
N SER A 190 7.94 -5.42 3.78
CA SER A 190 8.67 -6.39 2.97
C SER A 190 10.03 -6.75 3.59
N VAL A 191 10.71 -5.78 4.21
CA VAL A 191 11.97 -6.02 4.95
C VAL A 191 11.69 -6.85 6.21
N VAL A 192 10.69 -6.47 7.01
CA VAL A 192 10.30 -7.22 8.22
C VAL A 192 9.92 -8.66 7.86
N TYR A 193 9.15 -8.85 6.78
CA TYR A 193 8.79 -10.18 6.27
C TYR A 193 10.02 -10.99 5.87
N ALA A 194 10.95 -10.39 5.12
CA ALA A 194 12.18 -11.06 4.69
C ALA A 194 13.09 -11.45 5.85
N LEU A 195 13.12 -10.64 6.93
CA LEU A 195 13.86 -10.97 8.14
C LEU A 195 13.21 -12.12 8.93
N ARG A 196 11.87 -12.17 8.98
CA ARG A 196 11.11 -13.22 9.69
C ARG A 196 11.09 -14.54 8.91
N TYR A 197 11.05 -14.47 7.58
CA TYR A 197 10.89 -15.62 6.68
C TYR A 197 11.88 -15.58 5.50
N PRO A 198 13.20 -15.64 5.75
CA PRO A 198 14.23 -15.46 4.72
C PRO A 198 14.13 -16.49 3.58
N ASP A 199 13.73 -17.74 3.89
CA ASP A 199 13.60 -18.80 2.89
C ASP A 199 12.42 -18.59 1.92
N ARG A 200 11.46 -17.72 2.28
CA ARG A 200 10.27 -17.42 1.48
C ARG A 200 10.48 -16.29 0.48
N VAL A 201 11.58 -15.55 0.58
CA VAL A 201 11.85 -14.40 -0.29
C VAL A 201 12.98 -14.71 -1.28
N SER A 202 12.67 -14.67 -2.58
CA SER A 202 13.67 -14.84 -3.64
C SER A 202 14.41 -13.55 -3.97
N ARG A 203 13.68 -12.44 -4.01
CA ARG A 203 14.18 -11.11 -4.33
C ARG A 203 13.34 -10.09 -3.58
N LEU A 204 13.98 -9.00 -3.18
CA LEU A 204 13.36 -7.90 -2.45
C LEU A 204 13.61 -6.60 -3.23
N ILE A 205 12.55 -5.95 -3.68
CA ILE A 205 12.58 -4.70 -4.45
C ILE A 205 11.86 -3.64 -3.62
N LEU A 206 12.60 -2.59 -3.25
CA LEU A 206 12.11 -1.52 -2.38
C LEU A 206 11.94 -0.24 -3.18
N LEU A 207 10.72 0.29 -3.24
CA LEU A 207 10.37 1.51 -3.95
C LEU A 207 10.07 2.60 -2.92
N SER A 208 10.94 3.61 -2.85
CA SER A 208 10.83 4.71 -1.87
C SER A 208 10.55 4.21 -0.44
N PRO A 209 11.38 3.29 0.11
CA PRO A 209 11.07 2.59 1.35
C PRO A 209 10.93 3.50 2.56
N ALA A 210 9.90 3.28 3.37
CA ALA A 210 9.79 3.90 4.68
C ALA A 210 10.80 3.23 5.65
N GLY A 211 11.49 4.03 6.47
CA GLY A 211 12.38 3.54 7.52
C GLY A 211 13.72 2.93 7.05
N VAL A 212 13.99 2.91 5.74
CA VAL A 212 15.31 2.51 5.21
C VAL A 212 16.12 3.79 4.94
N PRO A 213 17.26 4.00 5.62
CA PRO A 213 18.14 5.11 5.30
C PRO A 213 18.62 4.99 3.85
N ARG A 214 19.00 6.13 3.26
CA ARG A 214 19.43 6.24 1.85
C ARG A 214 20.52 5.20 1.51
N GLY A 215 20.70 4.92 0.21
CA GLY A 215 21.44 3.77 -0.34
C GLY A 215 22.86 3.51 0.19
N PRO A 216 23.55 2.45 -0.27
CA PRO A 216 24.73 1.84 0.37
C PRO A 216 25.98 2.74 0.55
N ASN A 217 25.94 3.97 0.04
CA ASN A 217 26.99 4.98 0.20
C ASN A 217 26.67 6.04 1.27
N TYR A 218 25.55 5.91 1.99
CA TYR A 218 25.15 6.84 3.05
C TYR A 218 25.31 6.17 4.42
N THR A 219 26.22 6.69 5.23
CA THR A 219 26.49 6.28 6.62
C THR A 219 25.54 6.91 7.64
N GLN A 220 24.53 7.66 7.20
CA GLN A 220 23.55 8.31 8.09
C GLN A 220 22.33 7.41 8.29
N LEU A 221 22.09 7.03 9.55
CA LEU A 221 20.89 6.31 9.98
C LEU A 221 19.64 7.15 9.69
N SER A 222 18.50 6.48 9.48
CA SER A 222 17.26 7.14 9.07
C SER A 222 16.81 8.15 10.14
N ARG A 223 16.75 9.44 9.77
CA ARG A 223 16.07 10.46 10.58
C ARG A 223 14.57 10.15 10.51
N GLU A 224 13.98 9.77 11.64
CA GLU A 224 12.52 9.70 11.74
C GLU A 224 11.96 11.10 11.47
N LEU A 225 11.21 11.21 10.37
CA LEU A 225 10.36 12.34 10.00
C LEU A 225 11.06 13.69 9.94
N THR A 226 11.85 14.00 8.91
CA THR A 226 12.06 15.40 8.49
C THR A 226 11.62 15.54 7.05
N ASP A 227 10.62 16.39 6.80
CA ASP A 227 9.94 16.64 5.52
C ASP A 227 10.78 17.48 4.52
N GLU A 228 12.11 17.35 4.56
CA GLU A 228 13.02 17.94 3.57
C GLU A 228 13.18 16.95 2.39
N GLY A 229 12.04 16.62 1.77
CA GLY A 229 11.91 15.58 0.76
C GLY A 229 11.13 16.03 -0.45
N SER A 230 11.55 17.11 -1.11
CA SER A 230 11.41 17.41 -2.56
C SER A 230 11.39 18.93 -2.81
N GLY A 231 12.50 19.51 -3.28
CA GLY A 231 12.46 20.92 -3.68
C GLY A 231 13.77 21.61 -4.06
N ALA A 232 14.94 21.14 -3.64
CA ALA A 232 16.20 21.78 -4.02
C ALA A 232 16.83 21.07 -5.24
N PRO A 233 17.17 21.77 -6.33
CA PRO A 233 17.95 21.19 -7.41
C PRO A 233 19.33 20.81 -6.86
N ALA A 234 19.73 19.55 -7.08
CA ALA A 234 21.06 19.09 -6.76
C ALA A 234 22.08 19.91 -7.56
N THR A 235 22.76 20.83 -6.88
CA THR A 235 23.95 21.46 -7.44
C THR A 235 25.10 20.46 -7.40
N ASP A 236 25.80 20.43 -8.52
CA ASP A 236 26.90 19.55 -8.88
C ASP A 236 28.02 19.49 -7.82
N GLY A 237 28.61 18.31 -7.64
CA GLY A 237 29.64 18.10 -6.62
C GLY A 237 30.16 16.67 -6.51
N SER A 238 31.06 16.28 -7.42
CA SER A 238 32.12 15.26 -7.26
C SER A 238 31.70 13.85 -6.77
N ARG A 239 31.52 12.94 -7.74
CA ARG A 239 31.32 11.50 -7.51
C ARG A 239 32.66 10.81 -7.22
N LYS A 240 33.00 10.58 -5.95
CA LYS A 240 34.04 9.61 -5.55
C LYS A 240 33.43 8.22 -5.41
N THR A 241 34.03 7.26 -6.10
CA THR A 241 33.75 5.82 -6.03
C THR A 241 34.26 5.24 -4.71
N SER A 242 33.39 5.01 -3.73
CA SER A 242 33.71 4.21 -2.54
C SER A 242 33.02 2.84 -2.62
N LYS A 243 33.81 1.78 -2.36
CA LYS A 243 33.36 0.39 -2.19
C LYS A 243 32.45 0.31 -0.96
N SER A 244 31.26 -0.28 -1.11
CA SER A 244 30.30 -0.48 -0.03
C SER A 244 30.82 -1.51 0.98
N THR A 245 31.19 -1.05 2.17
CA THR A 245 31.49 -1.92 3.32
C THR A 245 30.45 -1.58 4.39
N PHE A 246 29.74 -2.58 4.92
CA PHE A 246 28.77 -2.37 5.99
C PHE A 246 29.54 -2.03 7.27
N GLU A 247 29.42 -0.79 7.76
CA GLU A 247 29.96 -0.38 9.06
C GLU A 247 28.85 -0.38 10.11
N SER A 248 29.07 -1.03 11.25
CA SER A 248 28.17 -0.93 12.41
C SER A 248 28.30 0.47 13.03
N ALA A 249 27.16 1.13 13.26
CA ALA A 249 27.14 2.43 13.92
C ALA A 249 27.75 2.33 15.33
N THR A 250 28.71 3.21 15.63
CA THR A 250 29.29 3.31 16.97
C THR A 250 28.32 3.99 17.94
N LYS A 251 28.37 3.65 19.24
CA LYS A 251 27.48 4.26 20.27
C LYS A 251 27.51 5.80 20.23
N LYS A 252 28.69 6.39 20.05
CA LYS A 252 28.88 7.84 19.97
C LYS A 252 28.10 8.46 18.81
N GLN A 253 28.11 7.83 17.63
CA GLN A 253 27.33 8.30 16.47
C GLN A 253 25.82 8.20 16.71
N VAL A 254 25.37 7.16 17.42
CA VAL A 254 23.95 7.01 17.78
C VAL A 254 23.51 8.10 18.76
N ASP A 255 24.35 8.42 19.74
CA ASP A 255 24.05 9.45 20.74
C ASP A 255 24.03 10.87 20.13
N GLU A 256 25.00 11.20 19.26
CA GLU A 256 25.02 12.48 18.52
C GLU A 256 23.76 12.66 17.64
N ILE A 257 23.30 11.59 16.97
CA ILE A 257 22.05 11.62 16.19
C ILE A 257 20.84 11.82 17.09
N ARG A 258 20.81 11.21 18.28
CA ARG A 258 19.70 11.39 19.24
C ARG A 258 19.63 12.82 19.74
N GLU A 259 20.75 13.45 20.03
CA GLU A 259 20.81 14.87 20.43
C GLU A 259 20.32 15.79 19.30
N GLU A 260 20.76 15.54 18.07
CA GLU A 260 20.31 16.29 16.88
C GLU A 260 18.80 16.12 16.64
N GLN A 261 18.26 14.92 16.83
CA GLN A 261 16.81 14.66 16.75
C GLN A 261 16.02 15.37 17.84
N GLN A 262 16.55 15.44 19.07
CA GLN A 262 15.91 16.18 20.17
C GLN A 262 15.87 17.68 19.90
N GLU A 263 16.95 18.25 19.37
CA GLU A 263 17.00 19.67 19.02
C GLU A 263 16.05 20.00 17.86
N ASN A 264 15.97 19.14 16.85
CA ASN A 264 15.00 19.28 15.77
C ASN A 264 13.54 19.17 16.27
N LYS A 265 13.24 18.25 17.20
CA LYS A 265 11.92 18.16 17.86
C LYS A 265 11.57 19.45 18.61
N ARG A 266 12.55 20.14 19.20
CA ARG A 266 12.33 21.43 19.87
C ARG A 266 11.95 22.52 18.86
N GLN A 267 12.58 22.53 17.70
CA GLN A 267 12.35 23.50 16.62
C GLN A 267 11.12 23.20 15.74
N GLU A 268 10.37 22.11 16.00
CA GLU A 268 9.16 21.80 15.24
C GLU A 268 8.07 22.88 15.36
N SER A 269 7.40 23.15 14.24
CA SER A 269 6.28 24.09 14.18
C SER A 269 5.10 23.61 15.05
N ARG A 270 4.28 24.55 15.55
CA ARG A 270 3.10 24.23 16.38
C ARG A 270 2.12 23.28 15.67
N THR A 271 1.95 23.44 14.36
CA THR A 271 1.09 22.57 13.54
C THR A 271 1.64 21.15 13.45
N ARG A 272 2.96 21.01 13.33
CA ARG A 272 3.62 19.70 13.30
C ARG A 272 3.57 19.02 14.67
N LYS A 273 3.81 19.75 15.75
CA LYS A 273 3.63 19.24 17.13
C LYS A 273 2.21 18.75 17.38
N LEU A 274 1.20 19.50 16.91
CA LEU A 274 -0.20 19.08 16.99
C LEU A 274 -0.46 17.81 16.16
N PHE A 275 0.08 17.72 14.95
CA PHE A 275 -0.04 16.52 14.12
C PHE A 275 0.60 15.30 14.78
N THR A 276 1.83 15.43 15.28
CA THR A 276 2.55 14.36 15.99
C THR A 276 1.78 13.92 17.22
N TYR A 277 1.28 14.86 18.02
CA TYR A 277 0.45 14.57 19.20
C TYR A 277 -0.83 13.80 18.83
N LEU A 278 -1.54 14.25 17.80
CA LEU A 278 -2.74 13.56 17.32
C LEU A 278 -2.38 12.15 16.83
N TRP A 279 -1.31 11.99 16.08
CA TRP A 279 -0.83 10.70 15.60
C TRP A 279 -0.49 9.74 16.75
N GLU A 280 0.26 10.21 17.76
CA GLU A 280 0.63 9.44 18.96
C GLU A 280 -0.58 9.07 19.84
N GLU A 281 -1.62 9.91 19.85
CA GLU A 281 -2.91 9.60 20.49
C GLU A 281 -3.85 8.77 19.60
N GLY A 282 -3.34 8.20 18.49
CA GLY A 282 -4.06 7.27 17.64
C GLY A 282 -4.92 7.91 16.56
N TRP A 283 -4.92 9.23 16.42
CA TRP A 283 -5.67 9.94 15.38
C TRP A 283 -4.91 9.96 14.05
N SER A 284 -5.26 9.00 13.19
CA SER A 284 -4.74 8.96 11.82
C SER A 284 -5.40 10.03 10.92
N PRO A 285 -4.76 10.45 9.80
CA PRO A 285 -5.39 11.30 8.78
C PRO A 285 -6.72 10.73 8.27
N PHE A 286 -6.83 9.40 8.15
CA PHE A 286 -8.07 8.72 7.78
C PHE A 286 -9.16 8.91 8.83
N GLN A 287 -8.80 8.84 10.11
CA GLN A 287 -9.72 9.10 11.21
C GLN A 287 -10.19 10.56 11.22
N VAL A 288 -9.30 11.52 10.96
CA VAL A 288 -9.69 12.92 10.79
C VAL A 288 -10.69 13.06 9.65
N VAL A 289 -10.39 12.50 8.48
CA VAL A 289 -11.29 12.55 7.32
C VAL A 289 -12.65 11.92 7.64
N ARG A 290 -12.70 10.76 8.30
CA ARG A 290 -13.96 10.12 8.71
C ARG A 290 -14.71 10.92 9.78
N ALA A 291 -13.99 11.53 10.73
CA ALA A 291 -14.57 12.37 11.77
C ALA A 291 -15.22 13.64 11.20
N THR A 292 -14.71 14.16 10.08
CA THR A 292 -15.34 15.29 9.37
C THR A 292 -16.63 14.92 8.63
N MET A 293 -17.05 13.64 8.65
CA MET A 293 -18.29 13.12 8.06
C MET A 293 -18.53 13.67 6.65
N PHE A 294 -19.51 14.57 6.51
CA PHE A 294 -19.99 15.13 5.25
C PHE A 294 -18.96 16.00 4.53
N TRP A 295 -17.88 16.43 5.19
CA TRP A 295 -16.79 17.18 4.54
C TRP A 295 -15.68 16.27 4.01
N GLY A 296 -15.60 15.02 4.48
CA GLY A 296 -14.60 14.04 4.07
C GLY A 296 -14.53 13.86 2.54
N PRO A 297 -15.66 13.66 1.83
CA PRO A 297 -15.64 13.50 0.39
C PRO A 297 -15.08 14.70 -0.38
N MET A 298 -15.31 15.93 0.08
CA MET A 298 -14.71 17.12 -0.53
C MET A 298 -13.20 17.19 -0.31
N LEU A 299 -12.70 16.81 0.87
CA LEU A 299 -11.27 16.77 1.17
C LEU A 299 -10.56 15.75 0.26
N ILE A 300 -11.14 14.56 0.13
CA ILE A 300 -10.65 13.51 -0.75
C ILE A 300 -10.75 13.94 -2.22
N GLY A 301 -11.81 14.64 -2.61
CA GLY A 301 -11.97 15.20 -3.95
C GLY A 301 -10.86 16.18 -4.34
N LYS A 302 -10.54 17.13 -3.46
CA LYS A 302 -9.40 18.05 -3.68
C LYS A 302 -8.09 17.29 -3.80
N TYR A 303 -7.88 16.26 -2.97
CA TYR A 303 -6.70 15.42 -3.03
C TYR A 303 -6.61 14.65 -4.35
N SER A 304 -7.65 13.92 -4.75
CA SER A 304 -7.64 13.08 -5.95
C SER A 304 -7.46 13.90 -7.22
N THR A 305 -8.17 15.02 -7.37
CA THR A 305 -8.05 15.87 -8.56
C THR A 305 -6.65 16.46 -8.69
N ARG A 306 -6.03 16.87 -7.57
CA ARG A 306 -4.65 17.38 -7.58
C ARG A 306 -3.61 16.29 -7.81
N ARG A 307 -3.77 15.13 -7.16
CA ARG A 307 -2.79 14.04 -7.19
C ARG A 307 -2.74 13.30 -8.53
N PHE A 308 -3.89 13.22 -9.21
CA PHE A 308 -4.09 12.46 -10.44
C PHE A 308 -4.45 13.34 -11.64
N SER A 309 -4.01 14.60 -11.64
CA SER A 309 -4.26 15.55 -12.73
C SER A 309 -3.71 15.12 -14.10
N GLY A 310 -2.82 14.13 -14.14
CA GLY A 310 -2.30 13.53 -15.38
C GLY A 310 -3.12 12.35 -15.92
N LEU A 311 -4.19 11.92 -15.24
CA LEU A 311 -5.11 10.91 -15.74
C LEU A 311 -6.21 11.56 -16.59
N SER A 312 -6.94 10.74 -17.38
CA SER A 312 -8.15 11.25 -18.03
C SER A 312 -9.23 11.60 -17.01
N GLU A 313 -10.25 12.36 -17.42
CA GLU A 313 -11.34 12.74 -16.52
C GLU A 313 -12.04 11.50 -15.93
N ASP A 314 -12.40 10.52 -16.77
CA ASP A 314 -13.04 9.28 -16.34
C ASP A 314 -12.17 8.47 -15.38
N GLU A 315 -10.87 8.39 -15.64
CA GLU A 315 -9.93 7.71 -14.73
C GLU A 315 -9.77 8.43 -13.41
N THR A 316 -9.78 9.76 -13.43
CA THR A 316 -9.73 10.57 -12.22
C THR A 316 -10.98 10.34 -11.38
N LYS A 317 -12.16 10.24 -12.00
CA LYS A 317 -13.43 9.91 -11.33
C LYS A 317 -13.41 8.48 -10.77
N ASP A 318 -12.97 7.49 -11.54
CA ASP A 318 -12.84 6.10 -11.09
C ASP A 318 -11.87 5.98 -9.91
N MET A 319 -10.71 6.62 -10.02
CA MET A 319 -9.68 6.65 -8.97
C MET A 319 -10.18 7.39 -7.72
N HIS A 320 -10.89 8.50 -7.90
CA HIS A 320 -11.54 9.22 -6.81
C HIS A 320 -12.54 8.32 -6.07
N ASP A 321 -13.48 7.67 -6.77
CA ASP A 321 -14.46 6.77 -6.14
C ASP A 321 -13.77 5.59 -5.44
N TYR A 322 -12.67 5.06 -6.00
CA TYR A 322 -11.87 4.04 -5.32
C TYR A 322 -11.25 4.56 -4.01
N ILE A 323 -10.55 5.71 -4.05
CA ILE A 323 -9.92 6.33 -2.87
C ILE A 323 -10.95 6.64 -1.81
N MET A 324 -12.08 7.23 -2.22
CA MET A 324 -13.22 7.53 -1.35
C MET A 324 -13.64 6.31 -0.53
N ASN A 325 -13.87 5.18 -1.21
CA ASN A 325 -14.38 3.97 -0.56
C ASN A 325 -13.34 3.33 0.39
N ILE A 326 -12.06 3.30 0.02
CA ILE A 326 -11.03 2.72 0.89
C ILE A 326 -10.66 3.62 2.08
N THR A 327 -10.80 4.94 1.94
CA THR A 327 -10.49 5.96 2.96
C THR A 327 -11.60 6.05 4.00
N LEU A 328 -12.86 6.04 3.55
CA LEU A 328 -14.03 6.11 4.42
C LEU A 328 -14.44 4.75 5.01
N ALA A 329 -13.80 3.65 4.60
CA ALA A 329 -13.96 2.35 5.23
C ALA A 329 -13.59 2.39 6.72
N LYS A 330 -14.12 1.42 7.48
CA LYS A 330 -13.85 1.28 8.92
C LYS A 330 -12.34 1.24 9.19
N GLY A 331 -11.89 2.03 10.14
CA GLY A 331 -10.49 2.04 10.57
C GLY A 331 -10.05 0.70 11.15
N SER A 332 -8.80 0.33 10.89
CA SER A 332 -8.21 -0.96 11.27
C SER A 332 -6.68 -0.88 11.27
N GLY A 333 -6.02 -1.16 10.15
CA GLY A 333 -4.56 -1.22 10.07
C GLY A 333 -3.87 0.12 10.35
N GLU A 334 -4.54 1.24 10.17
CA GLU A 334 -4.00 2.56 10.55
C GLU A 334 -3.82 2.71 12.08
N TYR A 335 -4.64 2.08 12.92
CA TYR A 335 -4.47 2.09 14.37
C TYR A 335 -3.23 1.32 14.80
N CYS A 336 -2.84 0.34 13.99
CA CYS A 336 -1.62 -0.42 14.17
C CYS A 336 -0.36 0.41 13.87
N ILE A 337 -0.45 1.41 13.01
CA ILE A 337 0.69 2.25 12.61
C ILE A 337 0.81 3.47 13.54
N CYS A 338 -0.31 3.94 14.09
CA CYS A 338 -0.32 5.02 15.07
C CYS A 338 0.07 4.56 16.49
N ALA A 339 -0.06 3.26 16.79
CA ALA A 339 0.32 2.71 18.08
C ALA A 339 1.83 2.53 18.16
#